data_AF-A0A7X8GS13-F1
#
_entry.id   AF-A0A7X8GS13-F1
#
_cell.length_a   1.000
_cell.length_b   1.000
_cell.length_c   1.000
_cell.angle_alpha   90.00
_cell.angle_beta   90.00
_cell.angle_gamma   90.00
#
_symmetry.space_group_name_H-M   'P 1'
#
loop_
_entity.id
_entity.type
_entity.pdbx_description
1 polymer ?
#
loop_
_entity_poly.entity_id
_entity_poly.type
_entity_poly.pdbx_seq_one_letter_code
_entity_poly.pdbx_strand_id
1 'polypeptide(L)'
;MMRYLTVDEVKSAIPEDVLARLTDDDPAHSITQKITDDSKIESAILWAEAYADSQLAKRYVAPLDLAAIGSDGARDLIKEATIQMTIYRLYARVEQEAVAKDKRELADRTLADLASGKIELPGAEERARARIRYRAAKPIFSSNTDEEQ
;
A
#
# COMPACT_ATOMS: atom_id res chain seq x y z
N MET A 1 -3.10 9.65 11.96
CA MET A 1 -2.69 8.73 10.88
C MET A 1 -1.32 8.20 11.28
N MET A 2 -1.14 6.88 11.31
CA MET A 2 0.20 6.31 11.55
C MET A 2 1.01 6.40 10.28
N ARG A 3 2.28 6.77 10.42
CA ARG A 3 3.20 7.00 9.30
C ARG A 3 4.09 5.79 9.11
N TYR A 4 4.21 5.35 7.88
CA TYR A 4 5.16 4.32 7.48
C TYR A 4 6.51 4.94 7.09
N LEU A 5 6.47 6.17 6.57
CA LEU A 5 7.65 6.86 6.08
C LEU A 5 7.70 8.32 6.52
N THR A 6 8.92 8.80 6.62
CA THR A 6 9.29 10.21 6.77
C THR A 6 9.86 10.76 5.47
N VAL A 7 9.84 12.09 5.32
CA VAL A 7 10.48 12.78 4.18
C VAL A 7 11.97 12.48 4.14
N ASP A 8 12.64 12.42 5.29
CA ASP A 8 14.08 12.13 5.38
C ASP A 8 14.43 10.72 4.89
N GLU A 9 13.60 9.71 5.20
CA GLU A 9 13.76 8.36 4.66
C GLU A 9 13.67 8.36 3.13
N VAL A 10 12.73 9.11 2.54
CA VAL A 10 12.62 9.23 1.08
C VAL A 10 13.81 9.96 0.48
N LYS A 11 14.29 11.05 1.13
CA LYS A 11 15.51 11.76 0.73
C LYS A 11 16.76 10.90 0.81
N SER A 12 16.82 9.97 1.76
CA SER A 12 17.92 9.02 1.85
C SER A 12 17.87 7.93 0.76
N ALA A 13 16.67 7.61 0.26
CA ALA A 13 16.45 6.56 -0.73
C ALA A 13 16.61 7.03 -2.18
N ILE A 14 16.46 8.33 -2.45
CA ILE A 14 16.47 8.90 -3.80
C ILE A 14 17.54 10.00 -3.87
N PRO A 15 18.43 9.98 -4.88
CA PRO A 15 19.40 11.05 -5.08
C PRO A 15 18.76 12.44 -5.14
N GLU A 16 19.39 13.43 -4.47
CA GLU A 16 18.86 14.79 -4.34
C GLU A 16 18.61 15.48 -5.69
N ASP A 17 19.45 15.19 -6.69
CA ASP A 17 19.30 15.71 -8.05
C ASP A 17 18.04 15.16 -8.76
N VAL A 18 17.72 13.90 -8.51
CA VAL A 18 16.49 13.28 -8.99
C VAL A 18 15.29 13.87 -8.27
N LEU A 19 15.35 14.03 -6.94
CA LEU A 19 14.26 14.62 -6.17
C LEU A 19 13.94 16.05 -6.57
N ALA A 20 14.96 16.89 -6.75
CA ALA A 20 14.78 18.24 -7.26
C ALA A 20 14.06 18.21 -8.62
N ARG A 21 14.49 17.36 -9.55
CA ARG A 21 13.83 17.23 -10.87
C ARG A 21 12.37 16.72 -10.80
N LEU A 22 12.04 15.89 -9.80
CA LEU A 22 10.70 15.31 -9.65
C LEU A 22 9.74 16.21 -8.87
N THR A 23 10.26 17.17 -8.12
CA THR A 23 9.50 18.00 -7.19
C THR A 23 9.55 19.49 -7.54
N ASP A 24 10.47 19.94 -8.38
CA ASP A 24 10.49 21.30 -8.87
C ASP A 24 9.54 21.44 -10.07
N ASP A 25 8.44 22.18 -9.88
CA ASP A 25 7.50 22.49 -10.98
C ASP A 25 7.74 23.93 -11.50
N ASP A 26 8.70 24.69 -10.95
CA ASP A 26 8.92 26.08 -11.33
C ASP A 26 9.87 26.17 -12.55
N PRO A 27 9.37 26.62 -13.72
CA PRO A 27 10.20 26.75 -14.91
C PRO A 27 11.23 27.89 -14.81
N ALA A 28 11.12 28.78 -13.81
CA ALA A 28 12.07 29.86 -13.57
C ALA A 28 13.31 29.40 -12.80
N HIS A 29 13.27 28.25 -12.13
CA HIS A 29 14.46 27.66 -11.52
C HIS A 29 15.40 27.15 -12.62
N SER A 30 16.60 27.74 -12.66
CA SER A 30 17.69 27.29 -13.53
C SER A 30 18.14 25.87 -13.15
N ILE A 31 18.69 25.12 -14.11
CA ILE A 31 19.37 23.83 -13.90
C ILE A 31 20.40 23.89 -12.74
N THR A 32 20.92 25.07 -12.43
CA THR A 32 21.88 25.33 -11.35
C THR A 32 21.27 25.47 -9.95
N GLN A 33 19.96 25.70 -9.83
CA GLN A 33 19.26 25.85 -8.55
C GLN A 33 18.37 24.64 -8.33
N LYS A 34 18.91 23.62 -7.64
CA LYS A 34 18.17 22.41 -7.30
C LYS A 34 17.35 22.67 -6.04
N ILE A 35 16.05 22.89 -6.20
CA ILE A 35 15.14 23.02 -5.06
C ILE A 35 14.31 21.75 -4.96
N THR A 36 14.36 21.12 -3.80
CA THR A 36 13.48 20.00 -3.47
C THR A 36 12.27 20.54 -2.72
N ASP A 37 11.08 20.24 -3.21
CA ASP A 37 9.83 20.62 -2.55
C ASP A 37 9.31 19.48 -1.69
N ASP A 38 9.58 19.59 -0.39
CA ASP A 38 9.19 18.62 0.63
C ASP A 38 7.67 18.41 0.70
N SER A 39 6.86 19.41 0.33
CA SER A 39 5.40 19.29 0.36
C SER A 39 4.88 18.29 -0.67
N LYS A 40 5.57 18.16 -1.81
CA LYS A 40 5.25 17.19 -2.86
C LYS A 40 5.70 15.79 -2.49
N ILE A 41 6.85 15.67 -1.83
CA ILE A 41 7.30 14.40 -1.25
C ILE A 41 6.27 13.94 -0.22
N GLU A 42 5.87 14.81 0.69
CA GLU A 42 4.88 14.53 1.73
C GLU A 42 3.53 14.10 1.15
N SER A 43 3.06 14.79 0.11
CA SER A 43 1.84 14.42 -0.61
C SER A 43 1.95 13.05 -1.29
N ALA A 44 3.13 12.71 -1.82
CA ALA A 44 3.38 11.40 -2.43
C ALA A 44 3.42 10.28 -1.37
N ILE A 45 4.02 10.54 -0.21
CA ILE A 45 4.03 9.61 0.93
C ILE A 45 2.60 9.34 1.39
N LEU A 46 1.79 10.37 1.64
CA LEU A 46 0.40 10.22 2.10
C LEU A 46 -0.42 9.36 1.13
N TRP A 47 -0.23 9.54 -0.18
CA TRP A 47 -0.89 8.73 -1.19
C TRP A 47 -0.41 7.27 -1.15
N ALA A 48 0.90 7.04 -1.03
CA ALA A 48 1.48 5.71 -0.95
C ALA A 48 1.06 4.94 0.31
N GLU A 49 1.00 5.62 1.46
CA GLU A 49 0.53 5.06 2.73
C GLU A 49 -0.94 4.65 2.63
N ALA A 50 -1.80 5.52 2.12
CA ALA A 50 -3.21 5.20 1.90
C ALA A 50 -3.39 4.02 0.93
N TYR A 51 -2.56 3.93 -0.10
CA TYR A 51 -2.57 2.79 -1.01
C TYR A 51 -2.13 1.50 -0.31
N ALA A 52 -1.02 1.51 0.43
CA ALA A 52 -0.55 0.36 1.20
C ALA A 52 -1.63 -0.12 2.19
N ASP A 53 -2.24 0.80 2.92
CA ASP A 53 -3.37 0.52 3.82
C ASP A 53 -4.52 -0.17 3.10
N SER A 54 -4.91 0.33 1.93
CA SER A 54 -6.01 -0.26 1.15
C SER A 54 -5.71 -1.72 0.74
N GLN A 55 -4.46 -2.04 0.45
CA GLN A 55 -4.05 -3.40 0.09
C GLN A 55 -4.01 -4.30 1.32
N LEU A 56 -3.42 -3.82 2.42
CA LEU A 56 -3.23 -4.59 3.65
C LEU A 56 -4.55 -4.80 4.40
N ALA A 57 -5.52 -3.89 4.26
CA ALA A 57 -6.88 -3.99 4.82
C ALA A 57 -7.68 -5.23 4.37
N LYS A 58 -7.18 -5.96 3.36
CA LYS A 58 -7.71 -7.27 2.95
C LYS A 58 -7.51 -8.35 4.01
N ARG A 59 -6.45 -8.25 4.81
CA ARG A 59 -6.08 -9.24 5.85
C ARG A 59 -5.88 -8.62 7.23
N TYR A 60 -5.37 -7.41 7.32
CA TYR A 60 -5.05 -6.75 8.59
C TYR A 60 -6.00 -5.59 8.89
N VAL A 61 -6.04 -5.16 10.14
CA VAL A 61 -6.66 -3.88 10.52
C VAL A 61 -5.71 -2.76 10.11
N ALA A 62 -6.19 -1.83 9.29
CA ALA A 62 -5.42 -0.69 8.80
C ALA A 62 -5.98 0.63 9.36
N PRO A 63 -5.16 1.67 9.60
CA PRO A 63 -3.70 1.70 9.37
C PRO A 63 -2.94 0.78 10.34
N LEU A 64 -1.83 0.19 9.88
CA LEU A 64 -0.98 -0.67 10.69
C LEU A 64 -0.19 0.15 11.70
N ASP A 65 0.00 -0.43 12.88
CA ASP A 65 1.01 0.01 13.81
C ASP A 65 2.33 -0.72 13.54
N LEU A 66 3.29 -0.04 12.89
CA LEU A 66 4.60 -0.63 12.64
C LEU A 66 5.34 -0.99 13.94
N ALA A 67 5.10 -0.28 15.04
CA ALA A 67 5.74 -0.58 16.32
C ALA A 67 5.20 -1.88 16.95
N ALA A 68 3.97 -2.27 16.61
CA ALA A 68 3.38 -3.54 17.04
C ALA A 68 3.92 -4.76 16.26
N ILE A 69 4.59 -4.55 15.12
CA ILE A 69 5.13 -5.63 14.30
C ILE A 69 6.43 -6.15 14.93
N GLY A 70 6.39 -7.40 15.39
CA GLY A 70 7.49 -8.04 16.13
C GLY A 70 8.70 -8.43 15.28
N SER A 71 8.62 -8.30 13.94
CA SER A 71 9.72 -8.63 13.02
C SER A 71 10.22 -7.37 12.32
N ASP A 72 11.51 -7.06 12.50
CA ASP A 72 12.17 -5.92 11.83
C ASP A 72 12.09 -6.07 10.30
N GLY A 73 12.41 -7.25 9.76
CA GLY A 73 12.36 -7.50 8.31
C GLY A 73 10.95 -7.35 7.73
N ALA A 74 9.91 -7.65 8.51
CA ALA A 74 8.52 -7.43 8.08
C ALA A 74 8.15 -5.94 8.04
N ARG A 75 8.63 -5.14 9.00
CA ARG A 75 8.48 -3.67 8.97
C ARG A 75 9.21 -3.08 7.78
N ASP A 76 10.44 -3.54 7.52
CA ASP A 76 11.26 -3.06 6.41
C ASP A 76 10.60 -3.35 5.06
N LEU A 77 9.93 -4.50 4.89
CA LEU A 77 9.17 -4.81 3.68
C LEU A 77 7.99 -3.85 3.45
N ILE A 78 7.28 -3.45 4.51
CA ILE A 78 6.20 -2.46 4.39
C ILE A 78 6.77 -1.10 4.02
N LYS A 79 7.84 -0.67 4.71
CA LYS A 79 8.54 0.59 4.42
C LYS A 79 9.04 0.62 2.98
N GLU A 80 9.72 -0.44 2.56
CA GLU A 80 10.25 -0.60 1.20
C GLU A 80 9.12 -0.52 0.16
N ALA A 81 8.03 -1.28 0.32
CA ALA A 81 6.90 -1.21 -0.60
C ALA A 81 6.29 0.19 -0.66
N THR A 82 6.20 0.88 0.48
CA THR A 82 5.69 2.26 0.57
C THR A 82 6.66 3.25 -0.10
N ILE A 83 7.99 3.06 0.02
CA ILE A 83 9.01 3.87 -0.65
C ILE A 83 8.89 3.69 -2.17
N GLN A 84 8.81 2.45 -2.64
CA GLN A 84 8.68 2.16 -4.06
C GLN A 84 7.40 2.79 -4.66
N MET A 85 6.31 2.78 -3.89
CA MET A 85 5.05 3.44 -4.30
C MET A 85 5.13 4.97 -4.27
N THR A 86 5.88 5.54 -3.31
CA THR A 86 6.17 6.98 -3.25
C THR A 86 7.00 7.40 -4.47
N ILE A 87 8.04 6.64 -4.81
CA ILE A 87 8.86 6.83 -6.01
C ILE A 87 7.98 6.79 -7.26
N TYR A 88 7.15 5.76 -7.41
CA TYR A 88 6.19 5.67 -8.51
C TYR A 88 5.35 6.95 -8.63
N ARG A 89 4.80 7.42 -7.51
CA ARG A 89 3.94 8.61 -7.50
C ARG A 89 4.69 9.88 -7.92
N LEU A 90 5.95 10.03 -7.51
CA LEU A 90 6.79 11.16 -7.92
C LEU A 90 7.12 11.12 -9.42
N TYR A 91 7.55 9.95 -9.94
CA TYR A 91 7.85 9.81 -11.38
C TYR A 91 6.62 9.93 -12.27
N ALA A 92 5.45 9.48 -11.80
CA ALA A 92 4.19 9.61 -12.53
C ALA A 92 3.77 11.08 -12.76
N ARG A 93 4.27 12.03 -11.96
CA ARG A 93 4.01 13.46 -12.14
C ARG A 93 4.71 14.03 -13.38
N VAL A 94 5.88 13.48 -13.72
CA VAL A 94 6.76 13.98 -14.80
C VAL A 94 6.71 13.11 -16.06
N GLU A 95 5.67 12.26 -16.18
CA GLU A 95 5.44 11.37 -17.34
C GLU A 95 6.59 10.40 -17.66
N GLN A 96 7.45 10.07 -16.69
CA GLN A 96 8.53 9.09 -16.87
C GLN A 96 8.03 7.66 -16.58
N GLU A 97 7.27 7.11 -17.52
CA GLU A 97 6.42 5.93 -17.33
C GLU A 97 7.19 4.61 -17.05
N ALA A 98 8.35 4.40 -17.69
CA ALA A 98 9.07 3.13 -17.58
C ALA A 98 9.61 2.86 -16.16
N VAL A 99 10.33 3.82 -15.58
CA VAL A 99 10.87 3.70 -14.21
C VAL A 99 9.73 3.65 -13.19
N ALA A 100 8.66 4.42 -13.43
CA ALA A 100 7.49 4.42 -12.57
C ALA A 100 6.81 3.03 -12.50
N LYS A 101 6.67 2.36 -13.65
CA LYS A 101 5.98 1.07 -13.75
C LYS A 101 6.68 -0.04 -12.96
N ASP A 102 7.99 -0.19 -13.12
CA ASP A 102 8.77 -1.23 -12.42
C ASP A 102 8.66 -1.08 -10.89
N LYS A 103 8.71 0.17 -10.42
CA LYS A 103 8.60 0.53 -9.00
C LYS A 103 7.24 0.17 -8.42
N ARG A 104 6.19 0.46 -9.18
CA ARG A 104 4.82 0.05 -8.83
C ARG A 104 4.68 -1.47 -8.79
N GLU A 105 5.17 -2.18 -9.79
CA GLU A 105 5.03 -3.65 -9.87
C GLU A 105 5.72 -4.36 -8.70
N LEU A 106 6.90 -3.88 -8.28
CA LEU A 106 7.60 -4.40 -7.10
C LEU A 106 6.80 -4.15 -5.82
N ALA A 107 6.30 -2.93 -5.63
CA ALA A 107 5.48 -2.59 -4.47
C ALA A 107 4.19 -3.41 -4.42
N ASP A 108 3.47 -3.52 -5.54
CA ASP A 108 2.23 -4.28 -5.66
C ASP A 108 2.48 -5.77 -5.36
N ARG A 109 3.60 -6.35 -5.81
CA ARG A 109 3.97 -7.73 -5.50
C ARG A 109 4.18 -7.94 -3.99
N THR A 110 4.97 -7.09 -3.35
CA THR A 110 5.24 -7.18 -1.91
C THR A 110 3.95 -7.02 -1.10
N LEU A 111 3.13 -6.02 -1.42
CA LEU A 111 1.85 -5.80 -0.75
C LEU A 111 0.86 -6.96 -0.97
N ALA A 112 0.87 -7.58 -2.16
CA ALA A 112 0.04 -8.75 -2.44
C ALA A 112 0.49 -9.98 -1.64
N ASP A 113 1.80 -10.21 -1.49
CA ASP A 113 2.34 -11.31 -0.71
C ASP A 113 2.07 -11.14 0.79
N LEU A 114 2.10 -9.90 1.30
CA LEU A 114 1.67 -9.54 2.66
C LEU A 114 0.15 -9.69 2.83
N ALA A 115 -0.66 -9.18 1.91
CA ALA A 115 -2.13 -9.22 2.00
C ALA A 115 -2.70 -10.64 1.84
N SER A 116 -2.05 -11.49 1.03
CA SER A 116 -2.36 -12.93 0.98
C SER A 116 -1.81 -13.67 2.20
N GLY A 117 -0.84 -13.06 2.88
CA GLY A 117 0.00 -13.57 3.97
C GLY A 117 0.75 -14.83 3.63
N LYS A 118 1.36 -14.84 2.44
CA LYS A 118 2.57 -15.61 2.17
C LYS A 118 3.74 -15.10 3.02
N ILE A 119 3.74 -13.80 3.31
CA ILE A 119 4.62 -13.16 4.28
C ILE A 119 3.75 -12.75 5.46
N GLU A 120 4.07 -13.26 6.65
CA GLU A 120 3.32 -12.97 7.86
C GLU A 120 3.84 -11.69 8.53
N LEU A 121 2.91 -10.88 9.07
CA LEU A 121 3.21 -9.72 9.91
C LEU A 121 2.96 -10.10 11.38
N PRO A 122 3.94 -10.69 12.09
CA PRO A 122 3.74 -11.08 13.48
C PRO A 122 3.48 -9.84 14.33
N GLY A 123 2.40 -9.87 15.12
CA GLY A 123 1.98 -8.76 15.98
C GLY A 123 1.03 -7.76 15.31
N ALA A 124 0.83 -7.82 14.00
CA ALA A 124 -0.24 -7.05 13.35
C ALA A 124 -1.61 -7.66 13.64
N GLU A 125 -2.60 -6.82 13.93
CA GLU A 125 -3.97 -7.26 14.16
C GLU A 125 -4.59 -7.75 12.84
N GLU A 126 -4.96 -9.04 12.79
CA GLU A 126 -5.69 -9.59 11.63
C GLU A 126 -7.16 -9.19 11.67
N ARG A 127 -7.68 -8.80 10.51
CA ARG A 127 -9.09 -8.49 10.32
C ARG A 127 -9.91 -9.76 10.48
N ALA A 128 -10.91 -9.71 11.36
CA ALA A 128 -11.85 -10.81 11.54
C ALA A 128 -12.51 -11.19 10.21
N ARG A 129 -12.22 -12.40 9.71
CA ARG A 129 -12.91 -12.94 8.53
C ARG A 129 -14.35 -13.26 8.93
N ALA A 130 -15.30 -12.46 8.46
CA ALA A 130 -16.72 -12.81 8.56
C ALA A 130 -16.95 -14.11 7.79
N ARG A 131 -16.97 -15.25 8.48
CA ARG A 131 -17.40 -16.52 7.91
C ARG A 131 -18.90 -16.42 7.70
N ILE A 132 -19.32 -15.93 6.54
CA ILE A 132 -20.73 -16.01 6.13
C ILE A 132 -21.03 -17.50 5.97
N ARG A 133 -21.56 -18.11 7.02
CA ARG A 133 -22.17 -19.44 6.92
C ARG A 133 -23.47 -19.24 6.16
N TYR A 134 -23.47 -19.54 4.87
CA TYR A 134 -24.71 -19.72 4.15
C TYR A 134 -25.48 -20.85 4.83
N ARG A 135 -26.49 -20.49 5.62
CA ARG A 135 -27.49 -21.44 6.09
C ARG A 135 -28.42 -21.65 4.89
N ALA A 136 -28.16 -22.69 4.10
CA ALA A 136 -29.07 -23.07 3.03
C ALA A 136 -30.47 -23.19 3.63
N ALA A 137 -31.45 -22.50 3.03
CA ALA A 137 -32.85 -22.65 3.42
C ALA A 137 -33.22 -24.13 3.27
N LYS A 138 -33.84 -24.71 4.30
CA LYS A 138 -34.35 -26.08 4.21
C LYS A 138 -35.25 -26.17 2.97
N PRO A 139 -35.00 -27.09 2.02
CA PRO A 139 -35.93 -27.29 0.93
C PRO A 139 -37.26 -27.75 1.55
N ILE A 140 -38.31 -26.98 1.31
CA ILE A 140 -39.68 -27.39 1.62
C ILE A 140 -40.05 -28.39 0.52
N PHE A 141 -39.70 -29.65 0.73
CA PHE A 141 -40.31 -30.73 -0.03
C PHE A 141 -41.77 -30.79 0.43
N SER A 142 -42.69 -30.31 -0.41
CA SER A 142 -44.11 -30.61 -0.26
C SER A 142 -44.29 -32.10 -0.56
N SER A 143 -44.32 -32.92 0.48
CA SER A 143 -44.89 -34.26 0.40
C SER A 143 -46.39 -34.10 0.20
N ASN A 144 -46.84 -34.00 -1.05
CA ASN A 144 -48.22 -34.36 -1.37
C ASN A 144 -48.30 -35.88 -1.27
N THR A 145 -48.52 -36.33 -0.04
CA THR A 145 -49.10 -37.65 0.23
C THR A 145 -50.60 -37.45 0.11
N ASP A 146 -51.14 -37.60 -1.09
CA ASP A 146 -52.57 -37.88 -1.24
C ASP A 146 -52.69 -39.39 -1.47
N GLU A 147 -52.95 -40.07 -0.36
CA GLU A 147 -53.45 -41.44 -0.30
C GLU A 147 -54.90 -41.48 -0.80
N GLU A 148 -55.20 -42.52 -1.57
CA GLU A 148 -56.46 -43.29 -1.62
C GLU A 148 -57.79 -42.56 -1.89
N GLN A 149 -58.34 -42.83 -3.10
CA GLN A 149 -59.56 -43.66 -3.24
C GLN A 149 -59.74 -44.18 -4.68
#